data_AF-A0A8T0B138-F1
#
_entry.id   AF-A0A8T0B138-F1
#
_cell.length_a   1.000
_cell.length_b   1.000
_cell.length_c   1.000
_cell.angle_alpha   90.00
_cell.angle_beta   90.00
_cell.angle_gamma   90.00
#
_symmetry.space_group_name_H-M   'P 1'
#
loop_
_entity.id
_entity.type
_entity.pdbx_description
1 polymer ?
#
loop_
_entity_poly.entity_id
_entity_poly.type
_entity_poly.pdbx_seq_one_letter_code
_entity_poly.pdbx_strand_id
1 'polypeptide(L)'
;MDGHGSTVHIHPSSCLFGQETQLDWIIFHDVLVTSRVYVRTICPIRYDWVKDLLPKLHEIDVYDLSSVAREEVTDEEMERWEKKRAAQKQADGFEDALKKVEKRNDESSITEARARYLQRKQNRLQTKQS
;
A
#
# COMPACT_ATOMS: atom_id res chain seq x y z
N MET A 1 26.84 -20.41 -17.04
CA MET A 1 26.59 -19.49 -15.90
C MET A 1 27.61 -18.37 -16.01
N ASP A 2 27.26 -17.29 -16.73
CA ASP A 2 28.08 -16.08 -16.75
C ASP A 2 27.86 -15.38 -15.40
N GLY A 3 28.77 -15.65 -14.47
CA GLY A 3 28.65 -15.37 -13.04
C GLY A 3 28.58 -13.89 -12.68
N HIS A 4 27.42 -13.27 -12.90
CA HIS A 4 27.08 -11.98 -12.33
C HIS A 4 26.53 -12.24 -10.92
N GLY A 5 27.44 -12.57 -9.98
CA GLY A 5 27.09 -12.71 -8.58
C GLY A 5 26.54 -11.38 -8.05
N SER A 6 25.27 -11.34 -7.66
CA SER A 6 24.67 -10.17 -7.02
C SER A 6 24.88 -10.24 -5.52
N THR A 7 25.49 -9.22 -4.93
CA THR A 7 25.67 -9.14 -3.48
C THR A 7 24.33 -8.93 -2.78
N VAL A 8 23.97 -9.87 -1.91
CA VAL A 8 22.77 -9.81 -1.07
C VAL A 8 23.15 -9.80 0.41
N HIS A 9 22.32 -9.16 1.24
CA HIS A 9 22.52 -9.08 2.68
C HIS A 9 21.42 -9.84 3.42
N ILE A 10 21.71 -10.36 4.60
CA ILE A 10 20.67 -10.91 5.48
C ILE A 10 19.86 -9.76 6.06
N HIS A 11 18.53 -9.87 5.98
CA HIS A 11 17.66 -8.86 6.57
C HIS A 11 17.83 -8.80 8.11
N PRO A 12 17.87 -7.62 8.75
CA PRO A 12 18.07 -7.49 10.20
C PRO A 12 17.06 -8.23 11.08
N SER A 13 15.83 -8.45 10.58
CA SER A 13 14.81 -9.24 11.30
C SER A 13 15.05 -10.75 11.26
N SER A 14 16.02 -11.24 10.49
CA SER A 14 16.37 -12.65 10.46
C SER A 14 17.20 -13.02 11.69
N CYS A 15 16.95 -14.18 12.28
CA CYS A 15 17.76 -14.69 13.41
C CYS A 15 19.23 -14.96 13.03
N LEU A 16 19.54 -15.04 11.74
CA LEU A 16 20.88 -15.30 11.20
C LEU A 16 21.66 -14.02 10.86
N PHE A 17 21.11 -12.85 11.19
CA PHE A 17 21.78 -11.58 10.96
C PHE A 17 23.11 -11.52 11.73
N GLY A 18 24.21 -11.18 11.03
CA GLY A 18 25.55 -11.11 11.61
C GLY A 18 26.31 -12.44 11.64
N GLN A 19 25.73 -13.53 11.11
CA GLN A 19 26.38 -14.84 11.01
C GLN A 19 26.71 -15.21 9.57
N GLU A 20 26.77 -14.24 8.66
CA GLU A 20 26.96 -14.44 7.22
C GLU A 20 28.24 -15.23 6.90
N THR A 21 29.30 -15.04 7.70
CA THR A 21 30.59 -15.72 7.50
C THR A 21 30.58 -17.21 7.80
N GLN A 22 29.53 -17.71 8.47
CA GLN A 22 29.36 -19.12 8.81
C GLN A 22 28.43 -19.85 7.83
N LEU A 23 27.86 -19.12 6.86
CA LEU A 23 26.86 -19.63 5.93
C LEU A 23 27.46 -19.78 4.54
N ASP A 24 27.64 -21.02 4.10
CA ASP A 24 28.14 -21.30 2.75
C ASP A 24 27.02 -21.33 1.71
N TRP A 25 25.88 -21.94 2.07
CA TRP A 25 24.72 -22.09 1.19
C TRP A 25 23.43 -21.80 1.94
N ILE A 26 22.52 -21.07 1.29
CA ILE A 26 21.23 -20.70 1.85
C ILE A 26 20.11 -20.89 0.84
N ILE A 27 18.93 -21.20 1.34
CA ILE A 27 17.66 -21.05 0.64
C ILE A 27 16.93 -19.86 1.27
N PHE A 28 16.32 -19.00 0.45
CA PHE A 28 15.52 -17.86 0.91
C PHE A 28 14.12 -17.92 0.29
N HIS A 29 13.16 -17.26 0.95
CA HIS A 29 11.80 -17.13 0.41
C HIS A 29 11.60 -15.80 -0.32
N ASP A 30 12.03 -14.70 0.30
CA ASP A 30 11.75 -13.36 -0.20
C ASP A 30 13.04 -12.56 -0.41
N VAL A 31 13.01 -11.71 -1.44
CA VAL A 31 14.04 -10.70 -1.72
C VAL A 31 13.42 -9.32 -1.62
N LEU A 32 14.06 -8.44 -0.84
CA LEU A 32 13.70 -7.03 -0.72
C LEU A 32 14.75 -6.17 -1.40
N VAL A 33 14.33 -5.38 -2.37
CA VAL A 33 15.18 -4.41 -3.05
C VAL A 33 14.90 -3.02 -2.46
N THR A 34 15.89 -2.46 -1.78
CA THR A 34 15.87 -1.08 -1.24
C THR A 34 17.15 -0.35 -1.67
N SER A 35 17.78 0.44 -0.80
CA SER A 35 19.15 0.92 -1.01
C SER A 35 20.19 -0.21 -1.04
N ARG A 36 19.87 -1.35 -0.39
CA ARG A 36 20.61 -2.61 -0.50
C ARG A 36 19.62 -3.75 -0.72
N VAL A 37 20.07 -4.83 -1.34
CA VAL A 37 19.27 -6.04 -1.53
C VAL A 37 19.37 -6.89 -0.26
N TYR A 38 18.22 -7.20 0.34
CA TYR A 38 18.10 -8.02 1.54
C TYR A 38 17.29 -9.29 1.27
N VAL A 39 17.69 -10.41 1.87
CA VAL A 39 16.93 -11.68 1.84
C VAL A 39 16.24 -11.97 3.17
N ARG A 40 15.03 -12.54 3.12
CA ARG A 40 14.23 -12.93 4.29
C ARG A 40 13.83 -14.40 4.24
N THR A 41 13.49 -14.93 5.43
CA THR A 41 13.09 -16.34 5.64
C THR A 41 14.16 -17.29 5.10
N ILE A 42 15.31 -17.26 5.77
CA ILE A 42 16.53 -17.92 5.30
C ILE A 42 16.68 -19.28 6.00
N CYS A 43 17.06 -20.30 5.24
CA CYS A 43 17.39 -21.62 5.71
C CYS A 43 18.83 -22.00 5.27
N PRO A 44 19.78 -22.14 6.21
CA PRO A 44 21.11 -22.66 5.92
C PRO A 44 21.04 -24.10 5.44
N ILE A 45 21.80 -24.43 4.39
CA ILE A 45 21.86 -25.78 3.84
C ILE A 45 23.30 -26.17 3.53
N ARG A 46 23.51 -27.46 3.26
CA ARG A 46 24.76 -27.97 2.67
C ARG A 46 24.58 -28.20 1.18
N TYR A 47 25.61 -27.89 0.39
CA TYR A 47 25.62 -28.14 -1.05
C TYR A 47 25.28 -29.59 -1.40
N ASP A 48 25.80 -30.56 -0.63
CA ASP A 48 25.56 -31.98 -0.85
C ASP A 48 24.09 -32.39 -0.87
N TRP A 49 23.21 -31.63 -0.21
CA TRP A 49 21.79 -31.94 -0.15
C TRP A 49 21.05 -31.57 -1.44
N VAL A 50 21.59 -30.62 -2.20
CA VAL A 50 20.91 -30.03 -3.36
C VAL A 50 21.66 -30.24 -4.67
N LYS A 51 22.93 -30.66 -4.64
CA LYS A 51 23.79 -30.79 -5.84
C LYS A 51 23.17 -31.62 -6.97
N ASP A 52 22.44 -32.69 -6.65
CA ASP A 52 21.80 -33.57 -7.64
C ASP A 52 20.46 -33.00 -8.14
N LEU A 53 19.89 -32.04 -7.41
CA LEU A 53 18.64 -31.34 -7.76
C LEU A 53 18.90 -30.08 -8.61
N LEU A 54 20.05 -29.40 -8.43
CA LEU A 54 20.38 -28.17 -9.15
C LEU A 54 20.29 -28.30 -10.68
N PRO A 55 20.77 -29.38 -11.33
CA PRO A 55 20.62 -29.53 -12.78
C PRO A 55 19.16 -29.65 -13.21
N LYS A 56 18.35 -30.35 -12.41
CA LYS A 56 16.91 -30.57 -12.68
C LYS A 56 16.08 -29.30 -12.50
N LEU A 57 16.57 -28.33 -11.73
CA LEU A 57 15.88 -27.06 -11.53
C LEU A 57 15.63 -26.32 -12.85
N HIS A 58 16.47 -26.52 -13.87
CA HIS A 58 16.28 -25.93 -15.20
C HIS A 58 15.17 -26.60 -16.03
N GLU A 59 14.84 -27.86 -15.72
CA GLU A 59 13.78 -28.62 -16.39
C GLU A 59 12.41 -28.36 -15.74
N ILE A 60 12.41 -27.73 -14.57
CA ILE A 60 11.23 -27.45 -13.79
C ILE A 60 10.67 -26.09 -14.19
N ASP A 61 9.47 -26.07 -14.75
CA ASP A 61 8.71 -24.84 -14.92
C ASP A 61 8.13 -24.42 -13.56
N VAL A 62 8.72 -23.36 -12.98
CA VAL A 62 8.29 -22.80 -11.70
C VAL A 62 6.82 -22.35 -11.76
N TYR A 63 6.34 -21.94 -12.94
CA TYR A 63 4.97 -21.47 -13.14
C TYR A 63 3.95 -22.61 -13.11
N ASP A 64 4.33 -23.82 -13.52
CA ASP A 64 3.46 -25.02 -13.41
C ASP A 64 3.33 -25.49 -11.95
N LEU A 65 4.36 -25.28 -11.12
CA LEU A 65 4.35 -25.67 -9.70
C LEU A 65 3.59 -24.71 -8.80
N SER A 66 3.58 -23.42 -9.14
CA SER A 66 2.75 -22.48 -8.42
C SER A 66 1.31 -22.63 -8.91
N SER A 67 0.48 -23.36 -8.16
CA SER A 67 -0.99 -23.27 -8.29
C SER A 67 -1.54 -21.84 -8.10
N VAL A 68 -0.67 -20.89 -7.73
CA VAL A 68 -0.81 -19.47 -8.03
C VAL A 68 -0.76 -19.33 -9.55
N ALA A 69 -1.94 -19.52 -10.16
CA ALA A 69 -2.21 -19.01 -11.48
C ALA A 69 -1.58 -17.61 -11.57
N ARG A 70 -0.72 -17.43 -12.56
CA ARG A 70 -0.59 -16.12 -13.18
C ARG A 70 -2.02 -15.73 -13.60
N GLU A 71 -2.77 -15.14 -12.71
CA GLU A 71 -3.30 -13.83 -13.05
C GLU A 71 -2.02 -12.97 -13.10
N GLU A 72 -1.28 -13.09 -14.21
CA GLU A 72 -0.58 -11.93 -14.75
C GLU A 72 -1.66 -10.88 -14.68
N VAL A 73 -1.56 -9.96 -13.73
CA VAL A 73 -2.37 -8.76 -13.79
C VAL A 73 -1.89 -8.12 -15.08
N THR A 74 -2.58 -8.46 -16.16
CA THR A 74 -2.26 -8.02 -17.50
C THR A 74 -2.18 -6.50 -17.46
N ASP A 75 -1.42 -5.89 -18.38
CA ASP A 75 -1.38 -4.43 -18.44
C ASP A 75 -2.81 -3.83 -18.47
N GLU A 76 -3.76 -4.56 -19.08
CA GLU A 76 -5.18 -4.25 -19.09
C GLU A 76 -5.86 -4.30 -17.72
N GLU A 77 -5.54 -5.27 -16.88
CA GLU A 77 -6.06 -5.36 -15.52
C GLU A 77 -5.47 -4.27 -14.63
N MET A 78 -4.16 -4.00 -14.73
CA MET A 78 -3.55 -2.86 -14.03
C MET A 78 -4.19 -1.53 -14.44
N GLU A 79 -4.48 -1.33 -15.72
CA GLU A 79 -5.25 -0.17 -16.18
C GLU A 79 -6.65 -0.10 -15.55
N ARG A 80 -7.36 -1.23 -15.43
CA ARG A 80 -8.68 -1.28 -14.78
C ARG A 80 -8.58 -0.92 -13.30
N TRP A 81 -7.56 -1.41 -12.60
CA TRP A 81 -7.33 -1.08 -11.19
C TRP A 81 -6.99 0.40 -11.01
N GLU A 82 -6.16 0.99 -11.87
CA GLU A 82 -5.83 2.42 -11.84
C GLU A 82 -7.06 3.29 -12.16
N LYS A 83 -7.87 2.93 -13.17
CA LYS A 83 -9.14 3.63 -13.48
C LYS A 83 -10.12 3.56 -12.30
N LYS A 84 -10.24 2.40 -11.65
CA LYS A 84 -11.09 2.22 -10.46
C LYS A 84 -10.59 3.06 -9.28
N ARG A 85 -9.28 3.11 -9.06
CA ARG A 85 -8.65 3.95 -8.02
C ARG A 85 -8.86 5.45 -8.27
N ALA A 86 -8.73 5.88 -9.52
CA ALA A 86 -8.95 7.27 -9.91
C ALA A 86 -10.41 7.68 -9.73
N ALA A 87 -11.36 6.84 -10.14
CA ALA A 87 -12.79 7.06 -9.93
C ALA A 87 -13.14 7.13 -8.44
N GLN A 88 -12.55 6.27 -7.61
CA GLN A 88 -12.79 6.28 -6.17
C GLN A 88 -12.24 7.55 -5.50
N LYS A 89 -11.06 8.04 -5.89
CA LYS A 89 -10.54 9.33 -5.41
C LYS A 89 -11.42 10.52 -5.82
N GLN A 90 -12.01 10.48 -7.01
CA GLN A 90 -12.95 11.52 -7.45
C GLN A 90 -14.26 11.47 -6.66
N ALA A 91 -14.79 10.28 -6.39
CA ALA A 91 -15.98 10.10 -5.57
C ALA A 91 -15.76 10.58 -4.13
N ASP A 92 -14.63 10.23 -3.52
CA ASP A 92 -14.26 10.64 -2.16
C ASP A 92 -14.10 12.17 -2.07
N GLY A 93 -13.45 12.78 -3.06
CA GLY A 93 -13.33 14.25 -3.16
C GLY A 93 -14.67 14.96 -3.38
N PHE A 94 -15.60 14.34 -4.13
CA PHE A 94 -16.95 14.86 -4.32
C PHE A 94 -17.78 14.77 -3.03
N GLU A 95 -17.71 13.64 -2.31
CA GLU A 95 -18.35 13.49 -1.00
C GLU A 95 -17.84 14.51 0.02
N ASP A 96 -16.52 14.74 0.08
CA ASP A 96 -15.94 15.73 0.98
C ASP A 96 -16.35 17.17 0.61
N ALA A 97 -16.46 17.47 -0.69
CA ALA A 97 -16.99 18.74 -1.16
C ALA A 97 -18.47 18.91 -0.78
N LEU A 98 -19.28 17.86 -0.93
CA LEU A 98 -20.70 17.85 -0.59
C LEU A 98 -20.90 18.06 0.91
N LYS A 99 -20.18 17.30 1.75
CA LYS A 99 -20.19 17.44 3.22
C LYS A 99 -19.77 18.85 3.66
N LYS A 100 -18.84 19.49 2.93
CA LYS A 100 -18.41 20.87 3.21
C LYS A 100 -19.46 21.90 2.82
N VAL A 101 -20.23 21.66 1.75
CA VAL A 101 -21.36 22.50 1.35
C VAL A 101 -22.54 22.33 2.31
N GLU A 102 -22.86 21.10 2.71
CA GLU A 102 -23.90 20.81 3.71
C GLU A 102 -23.61 21.51 5.04
N LYS A 103 -22.39 21.39 5.57
CA LYS A 103 -21.97 22.10 6.80
C LYS A 103 -22.07 23.63 6.71
N ARG A 104 -22.04 24.22 5.51
CA ARG A 104 -22.23 25.67 5.33
C ARG A 104 -23.70 26.08 5.29
N ASN A 105 -24.59 25.13 5.00
CA ASN A 105 -26.03 25.35 4.82
C ASN A 105 -26.87 24.62 5.89
N ASP A 106 -26.31 24.33 7.07
CA ASP A 106 -27.06 23.71 8.15
C ASP A 106 -28.24 24.59 8.60
N GLU A 107 -29.43 24.00 8.74
CA GLU A 107 -30.67 24.68 9.16
C GLU A 107 -30.50 25.44 10.49
N SER A 108 -29.61 24.96 11.37
CA SER A 108 -29.24 25.62 12.62
C SER A 108 -28.59 26.99 12.37
N SER A 109 -27.72 27.12 11.38
CA SER A 109 -27.10 28.41 11.02
C SER A 109 -28.13 29.35 10.40
N ILE A 110 -29.06 28.83 9.60
CA ILE A 110 -30.13 29.62 8.96
C ILE A 110 -31.10 30.17 10.00
N THR A 111 -31.51 29.35 10.98
CA THR A 111 -32.40 29.76 12.08
C THR A 111 -31.74 30.77 13.02
N GLU A 112 -30.47 30.59 13.37
CA GLU A 112 -29.73 31.54 14.20
C GLU A 112 -29.58 32.91 13.51
N ALA A 113 -29.30 32.94 12.20
CA ALA A 113 -29.24 34.18 11.43
C ALA A 113 -30.58 34.93 11.43
N ARG A 114 -31.71 34.22 11.31
CA ARG A 114 -33.06 34.81 11.40
C ARG A 114 -33.35 35.36 12.79
N ALA A 115 -32.96 34.65 13.85
CA ALA A 115 -33.11 35.13 15.22
C ALA A 115 -32.35 36.46 15.46
N ARG A 116 -31.08 36.53 15.03
CA ARG A 116 -30.29 37.78 15.11
C ARG A 116 -30.94 38.94 14.35
N TYR A 117 -31.52 38.68 13.17
CA TYR A 117 -32.22 39.71 12.41
C TYR A 117 -33.46 40.23 13.14
N LEU A 118 -34.29 39.33 13.67
CA LEU A 118 -35.50 39.69 14.43
C LEU A 118 -35.15 40.50 15.68
N GLN A 119 -34.09 40.12 16.40
CA GLN A 119 -33.64 40.83 17.59
C GLN A 119 -33.15 42.26 17.26
N ARG A 120 -32.38 42.42 16.17
CA ARG A 120 -31.96 43.75 15.69
C ARG A 120 -33.16 44.62 15.29
N LYS A 121 -34.18 44.01 14.68
CA LYS A 121 -35.41 44.71 14.29
C LYS A 121 -36.22 45.16 15.51
N GLN A 122 -36.36 44.30 16.53
CA GLN A 122 -37.08 44.63 17.77
C GLN A 122 -36.38 45.75 18.54
N ASN A 123 -35.06 45.69 18.68
CA ASN A 123 -34.28 46.76 19.34
C ASN A 123 -34.46 48.10 18.61
N ARG A 124 -34.42 48.11 17.27
CA ARG A 124 -34.66 49.33 16.47
C ARG A 124 -36.07 49.92 16.68
N LEU A 125 -37.07 49.09 16.96
CA LEU A 125 -38.43 49.55 17.23
C LEU A 125 -38.56 50.10 18.66
N GLN A 126 -37.91 49.46 19.63
CA GLN A 126 -37.87 49.95 21.02
C GLN A 126 -37.13 51.28 21.15
N THR A 127 -36.00 51.46 20.45
CA THR A 127 -35.27 52.75 20.40
C THR A 127 -36.06 53.87 19.73
N LYS A 128 -37.10 53.55 18.94
CA LYS A 128 -37.99 54.55 18.32
C LYS A 128 -39.22 54.91 19.18
N GLN A 129 -39.47 54.18 20.26
CA GLN A 129 -40.61 54.39 21.16
C GLN A 129 -40.21 55.02 22.52
N SER A 130 -38.91 55.22 22.78
CA SER A 130 -38.38 56.11 23.82
C SER A 130 -37.98 57.45 23.21
#